data_AF-A0A078MWV7-F1
#
_entry.id   AF-A0A078MWV7-F1
#
_cell.length_a   1.000
_cell.length_b   1.000
_cell.length_c   1.000
_cell.angle_alpha   90.00
_cell.angle_beta   90.00
_cell.angle_gamma   90.00
#
_symmetry.space_group_name_H-M   'P 1'
#
loop_
_entity.id
_entity.type
_entity.pdbx_description
1 polymer ?
#
loop_
_entity_poly.entity_id
_entity_poly.type
_entity_poly.pdbx_seq_one_letter_code
_entity_poly.pdbx_strand_id
1 'polypeptide(L)'
;MDPQQLLGFAAVSITLAMTPGADWAYAISAGLRPGRIAPAIAGLCAGYLVHTALIVAGLAALIAARPELLTVLTVLGAAYLLWLGITTIRSWRSAGFTAGSDPADLPAVPDAVPSGSAALSPSVVVPSAGVAGAAAVPPAADAGPALLTVPRETESVDSTPVPEYAASDRRAFFKGLGTSGTNPKALLLYLALIPQFIAPGAAWPVPLQSTVLGLSHLMVSAVLYTCVALGARRLLRSRPGAARLVTLGSGIIMVLLAVGLVGEQAAALF
;
A
#
# COMPACT_ATOMS: atom_id res chain seq x y z
N MET A 1 -2.27 26.48 -19.34
CA MET A 1 -2.31 26.37 -17.87
C MET A 1 -1.44 27.46 -17.31
N ASP A 2 -1.92 28.24 -16.34
CA ASP A 2 -1.08 29.24 -15.68
C ASP A 2 -0.11 28.54 -14.71
N PRO A 3 1.20 28.88 -14.70
CA PRO A 3 2.15 28.39 -13.69
C PRO A 3 1.67 28.58 -12.25
N GLN A 4 0.95 29.67 -11.94
CA GLN A 4 0.45 29.94 -10.59
C GLN A 4 -0.60 28.91 -10.15
N GLN A 5 -1.51 28.50 -11.06
CA GLN A 5 -2.50 27.45 -10.79
C GLN A 5 -1.83 26.11 -10.51
N LEU A 6 -0.80 25.77 -11.28
CA LEU A 6 -0.05 24.53 -11.09
C LEU A 6 0.71 24.52 -9.75
N LEU A 7 1.31 25.65 -9.36
CA LEU A 7 1.99 25.80 -8.07
C LEU A 7 1.00 25.72 -6.89
N GLY A 8 -0.14 26.39 -7.00
CA GLY A 8 -1.22 26.31 -6.00
C GLY A 8 -1.71 24.87 -5.83
N PHE A 9 -1.96 24.18 -6.94
CA PHE A 9 -2.36 22.77 -6.90
C PHE A 9 -1.27 21.89 -6.31
N ALA A 10 0.00 22.11 -6.68
CA ALA A 10 1.12 21.34 -6.15
C ALA A 10 1.23 21.48 -4.62
N ALA A 11 1.03 22.68 -4.08
CA ALA A 11 1.02 22.91 -2.63
C ALA A 11 -0.11 22.15 -1.92
N VAL A 12 -1.33 22.21 -2.46
CA VAL A 12 -2.49 21.46 -1.92
C VAL A 12 -2.25 19.95 -2.03
N SER A 13 -1.80 19.49 -3.20
CA SER A 13 -1.47 18.08 -3.49
C SER A 13 -0.42 17.52 -2.53
N ILE A 14 0.68 18.24 -2.31
CA ILE A 14 1.74 17.84 -1.37
C ILE A 14 1.20 17.78 0.07
N THR A 15 0.39 18.76 0.47
CA THR A 15 -0.23 18.79 1.81
C THR A 15 -1.08 17.53 2.03
N LEU A 16 -2.01 17.23 1.11
CA LEU A 16 -2.86 16.04 1.21
C LEU A 16 -2.05 14.73 1.12
N ALA A 17 -0.99 14.71 0.31
CA ALA A 17 -0.15 13.53 0.17
C ALA A 17 0.69 13.27 1.43
N MET A 18 1.11 14.32 2.15
CA MET A 18 1.82 14.23 3.42
C MET A 18 0.95 13.73 4.58
N THR A 19 -0.37 13.86 4.48
CA THR A 19 -1.30 13.34 5.50
C THR A 19 -1.30 11.80 5.50
N PRO A 20 -0.92 11.16 6.63
CA PRO A 20 -0.93 9.70 6.75
C PRO A 20 -2.34 9.14 6.55
N GLY A 21 -2.44 8.01 5.82
CA GLY A 21 -3.70 7.35 5.50
C GLY A 21 -3.50 5.96 4.93
N ALA A 22 -4.50 5.43 4.21
CA ALA A 22 -4.48 4.08 3.65
C ALA A 22 -3.25 3.80 2.76
N ASP A 23 -2.90 4.72 1.86
CA ASP A 23 -1.74 4.56 0.98
C ASP A 23 -0.41 4.53 1.74
N TRP A 24 -0.29 5.35 2.80
CA TRP A 24 0.89 5.35 3.67
C TRP A 24 1.01 4.02 4.41
N ALA A 25 -0.08 3.56 5.04
CA ALA A 25 -0.11 2.28 5.75
C ALA A 25 0.28 1.14 4.81
N TYR A 26 -0.21 1.18 3.57
CA TYR A 26 0.14 0.18 2.57
C TYR A 26 1.61 0.29 2.13
N ALA A 27 2.11 1.48 1.82
CA ALA A 27 3.50 1.73 1.45
C ALA A 27 4.48 1.29 2.55
N ILE A 28 4.15 1.54 3.82
CA ILE A 28 4.93 1.06 4.97
C ILE A 28 4.92 -0.47 5.02
N SER A 29 3.74 -1.09 4.89
CA SER A 29 3.61 -2.56 4.89
C SER A 29 4.42 -3.22 3.76
N ALA A 30 4.50 -2.57 2.60
CA ALA A 30 5.30 -3.00 1.47
C ALA A 30 6.81 -2.79 1.74
N GLY A 31 7.20 -1.68 2.35
CA GLY A 31 8.57 -1.37 2.75
C GLY A 31 9.17 -2.32 3.78
N LEU A 32 8.32 -2.92 4.61
CA LEU A 32 8.71 -3.95 5.57
C LEU A 32 9.01 -5.31 4.92
N ARG A 33 8.54 -5.57 3.69
CA ARG A 33 8.72 -6.83 2.98
C ARG A 33 9.72 -6.66 1.83
N PRO A 34 10.87 -7.36 1.83
CA PRO A 34 11.84 -7.28 0.73
C PRO A 34 11.18 -7.55 -0.63
N GLY A 35 11.55 -6.76 -1.64
CA GLY A 35 11.06 -6.91 -3.02
C GLY A 35 9.60 -6.51 -3.28
N ARG A 36 8.83 -6.07 -2.26
CA ARG A 36 7.39 -5.73 -2.44
C ARG A 36 7.11 -4.27 -2.75
N ILE A 37 8.10 -3.39 -2.68
CA ILE A 37 7.92 -1.95 -2.88
C ILE A 37 7.47 -1.66 -4.32
N ALA A 38 8.21 -2.14 -5.33
CA ALA A 38 7.91 -1.84 -6.73
C ALA A 38 6.46 -2.22 -7.15
N PRO A 39 5.99 -3.48 -6.97
CA PRO A 39 4.62 -3.83 -7.34
C PRO A 39 3.57 -3.10 -6.51
N ALA A 40 3.83 -2.82 -5.23
CA ALA A 40 2.89 -2.08 -4.38
C ALA A 40 2.73 -0.62 -4.81
N ILE A 41 3.84 0.09 -5.07
CA ILE A 41 3.83 1.47 -5.54
C ILE A 41 3.24 1.55 -6.95
N ALA A 42 3.58 0.62 -7.85
CA ALA A 42 2.97 0.53 -9.17
C ALA A 42 1.45 0.37 -9.09
N GLY A 43 0.96 -0.47 -8.15
CA GLY A 43 -0.46 -0.60 -7.86
C GLY A 43 -1.09 0.70 -7.39
N LEU A 44 -0.47 1.38 -6.41
CA LEU A 44 -0.96 2.68 -5.93
C LEU A 44 -1.05 3.70 -7.06
N CYS A 45 0.02 3.83 -7.88
CA CYS A 45 0.05 4.70 -9.05
C CYS A 45 -1.03 4.35 -10.06
N ALA A 46 -1.29 3.07 -10.32
CA ALA A 46 -2.35 2.64 -11.21
C ALA A 46 -3.74 3.10 -10.72
N GLY A 47 -3.99 3.11 -9.40
CA GLY A 47 -5.25 3.65 -8.88
C GLY A 47 -5.38 5.16 -9.10
N TYR A 48 -4.29 5.93 -8.97
CA TYR A 48 -4.30 7.35 -9.32
C TYR A 48 -4.45 7.60 -10.81
N LEU A 49 -3.91 6.73 -11.67
CA LEU A 49 -4.18 6.78 -13.11
C LEU A 49 -5.65 6.55 -13.41
N VAL A 50 -6.31 5.62 -12.71
CA VAL A 50 -7.76 5.41 -12.83
C VAL A 50 -8.52 6.68 -12.43
N HIS A 51 -8.21 7.28 -11.28
CA HIS A 51 -8.82 8.57 -10.88
C HIS A 51 -8.57 9.68 -11.90
N THR A 52 -7.36 9.76 -12.44
CA THR A 52 -6.99 10.72 -13.49
C THR A 52 -7.79 10.48 -14.77
N ALA A 53 -7.94 9.24 -15.20
CA ALA A 53 -8.74 8.90 -16.37
C ALA A 53 -10.22 9.23 -16.16
N LEU A 54 -10.78 8.94 -14.98
CA LEU A 54 -12.17 9.26 -14.64
C LEU A 54 -12.43 10.77 -14.68
N ILE A 55 -11.54 11.59 -14.09
CA ILE A 55 -11.73 13.05 -14.11
C ILE A 55 -11.58 13.61 -15.53
N VAL A 56 -10.60 13.13 -16.30
CA VAL A 56 -10.38 13.57 -17.68
C VAL A 56 -11.58 13.23 -18.57
N ALA A 57 -12.16 12.04 -18.40
CA ALA A 57 -13.31 11.58 -19.18
C ALA A 57 -14.62 12.30 -18.78
N GLY A 58 -14.83 12.54 -17.48
CA GLY A 58 -16.11 13.02 -16.96
C GLY A 58 -16.23 14.53 -16.77
N LEU A 59 -15.13 15.22 -16.46
CA LEU A 59 -15.22 16.58 -15.93
C LEU A 59 -15.70 17.61 -16.95
N ALA A 60 -15.22 17.54 -18.19
CA ALA A 60 -15.66 18.46 -19.25
C ALA A 60 -17.17 18.31 -19.53
N ALA A 61 -17.67 17.07 -19.56
CA ALA A 61 -19.08 16.79 -19.72
C ALA A 61 -19.91 17.28 -18.51
N LEU A 62 -19.39 17.11 -17.30
CA LEU A 62 -20.03 17.57 -16.07
C LEU A 62 -20.20 19.10 -16.06
N ILE A 63 -19.13 19.83 -16.41
CA ILE A 63 -19.14 21.29 -16.53
C ILE A 63 -20.17 21.74 -17.57
N ALA A 64 -20.20 21.09 -18.74
CA ALA A 64 -21.13 21.47 -19.80
C ALA A 64 -22.60 21.19 -19.44
N ALA A 65 -22.87 20.12 -18.70
CA ALA A 65 -24.23 19.70 -18.37
C ALA A 65 -24.82 20.47 -17.18
N ARG A 66 -24.07 20.60 -16.07
CA ARG A 66 -24.55 21.19 -14.81
C ARG A 66 -23.41 21.84 -14.02
N PRO A 67 -23.06 23.11 -14.31
CA PRO A 67 -22.01 23.84 -13.59
C PRO A 67 -22.20 23.87 -12.07
N GLU A 68 -23.46 23.90 -11.60
CA GLU A 68 -23.82 23.88 -10.17
C GLU A 68 -23.30 22.64 -9.42
N LEU A 69 -23.11 21.51 -10.12
CA LEU A 69 -22.54 20.31 -9.50
C LEU A 69 -21.11 20.52 -9.04
N LEU A 70 -20.34 21.42 -9.66
CA LEU A 70 -19.00 21.77 -9.17
C LEU A 70 -19.04 22.50 -7.83
N THR A 71 -20.05 23.35 -7.62
CA THR A 71 -20.26 24.02 -6.33
C THR A 71 -20.63 23.01 -5.25
N VAL A 72 -21.59 22.12 -5.53
CA VAL A 72 -21.96 21.04 -4.59
C VAL A 72 -20.74 20.18 -4.25
N LEU A 73 -19.98 19.78 -5.26
CA LEU A 73 -18.80 18.94 -5.09
C LEU A 73 -17.68 19.65 -4.30
N THR A 74 -17.51 20.95 -4.53
CA THR A 74 -16.62 21.82 -3.75
C THR A 74 -17.04 21.88 -2.30
N VAL A 75 -18.32 22.14 -2.01
CA VAL A 75 -18.82 22.25 -0.62
C VAL A 75 -18.69 20.91 0.11
N LEU A 76 -19.05 19.80 -0.54
CA LEU A 76 -18.86 18.46 0.02
C LEU A 76 -17.38 18.15 0.26
N GLY A 77 -16.52 18.49 -0.70
CA GLY A 77 -15.08 18.35 -0.56
C GLY A 77 -14.51 19.19 0.56
N ALA A 78 -14.92 20.44 0.71
CA ALA A 78 -14.49 21.31 1.79
C ALA A 78 -14.97 20.81 3.15
N ALA A 79 -16.22 20.36 3.26
CA ALA A 79 -16.76 19.75 4.49
C ALA A 79 -15.97 18.49 4.89
N TYR A 80 -15.65 17.63 3.93
CA TYR A 80 -14.81 16.46 4.19
C TYR A 80 -13.37 16.85 4.50
N LEU A 81 -12.78 17.84 3.81
CA LEU A 81 -11.41 18.31 4.07
C LEU A 81 -11.31 18.90 5.48
N LEU A 82 -12.33 19.63 5.93
CA LEU A 82 -12.46 20.14 7.29
C LEU A 82 -12.54 19.00 8.31
N TRP A 83 -13.43 18.03 8.07
CA TRP A 83 -13.54 16.85 8.93
C TRP A 83 -12.24 16.05 8.99
N LEU A 84 -11.58 15.84 7.85
CA LEU A 84 -10.31 15.13 7.76
C LEU A 84 -9.18 15.91 8.42
N GLY A 85 -9.12 17.23 8.25
CA GLY A 85 -8.17 18.12 8.90
C GLY A 85 -8.31 18.09 10.42
N ILE A 86 -9.53 18.22 10.93
CA ILE A 86 -9.85 18.09 12.36
C ILE A 86 -9.45 16.70 12.88
N THR A 87 -9.78 15.64 12.14
CA THR A 87 -9.43 14.26 12.52
C THR A 87 -7.91 14.06 12.55
N THR A 88 -7.18 14.63 11.59
CA THR A 88 -5.71 14.61 11.52
C THR A 88 -5.08 15.38 12.68
N ILE A 89 -5.62 16.56 13.01
CA ILE A 89 -5.20 17.34 14.18
C ILE A 89 -5.51 16.59 15.47
N ARG A 90 -6.60 15.81 15.56
CA ARG A 90 -6.93 15.04 16.79
C ARG A 90 -6.04 13.81 16.96
N SER A 91 -5.67 13.15 15.87
CA SER A 91 -4.85 11.92 15.89
C SER A 91 -3.34 12.20 15.98
N TRP A 92 -2.91 13.46 15.90
CA TRP A 92 -1.49 13.83 15.85
C TRP A 92 -0.65 13.28 17.02
N ARG A 93 -1.19 13.15 18.24
CA ARG A 93 -0.44 12.61 19.40
C ARG A 93 -0.10 11.12 19.23
N SER A 94 -1.00 10.41 18.57
CA SER A 94 -0.87 9.00 18.21
C SER A 94 -0.14 8.80 16.88
N ALA A 95 0.27 9.88 16.21
CA ALA A 95 1.11 9.80 15.02
C ALA A 95 2.46 9.18 15.41
N GLY A 96 2.57 7.91 15.06
CA GLY A 96 3.72 7.06 15.26
C GLY A 96 3.57 5.93 14.26
N PHE A 97 4.67 5.56 13.63
CA PHE A 97 4.68 4.40 12.76
C PHE A 97 4.86 3.20 13.71
N THR A 98 3.77 2.57 14.15
CA THR A 98 3.85 1.31 14.89
C THR A 98 3.75 0.18 13.89
N ALA A 99 4.88 -0.49 13.63
CA ALA A 99 4.82 -1.83 13.09
C ALA A 99 4.22 -2.73 14.19
N GLY A 100 3.32 -3.64 13.81
CA GLY A 100 2.90 -4.71 14.72
C GLY A 100 4.15 -5.38 15.30
N SER A 101 4.10 -5.65 16.60
CA SER A 101 5.13 -6.30 17.42
C SER A 101 5.94 -7.33 16.63
N ASP A 102 7.27 -7.19 16.69
CA ASP A 102 8.22 -8.15 16.13
C ASP A 102 7.92 -9.54 16.71
N PRO A 103 7.96 -10.64 15.93
CA PRO A 103 7.86 -12.00 16.49
C PRO A 103 8.95 -12.30 17.53
N ALA A 104 10.01 -11.49 17.56
CA ALA A 104 11.08 -11.52 18.54
C ALA A 104 10.73 -10.86 19.89
N ASP A 105 9.65 -10.06 19.95
CA ASP A 105 9.10 -9.46 21.18
C ASP A 105 7.97 -10.32 21.79
N LEU A 106 7.66 -11.47 21.20
CA LEU A 106 6.83 -12.47 21.87
C LEU A 106 7.63 -13.00 23.07
N PRO A 107 7.03 -13.07 24.29
CA PRO A 107 7.71 -13.68 25.42
C PRO A 107 8.19 -15.07 25.01
N ALA A 108 9.46 -15.38 25.31
CA ALA A 108 10.07 -16.66 24.98
C ALA A 108 9.10 -17.78 25.34
N VAL A 109 8.68 -18.55 24.33
CA VAL A 109 7.93 -19.78 24.57
C VAL A 109 8.82 -20.63 25.48
N PRO A 110 8.40 -20.96 26.71
CA PRO A 110 9.25 -21.72 27.61
C PRO A 110 9.63 -23.04 26.95
N ASP A 111 10.94 -23.28 26.84
CA ASP A 111 11.51 -24.53 26.33
C ASP A 111 11.07 -25.69 27.22
N ALA A 112 10.01 -26.41 26.83
CA ALA A 112 9.77 -27.79 27.24
C ALA A 112 8.55 -28.37 26.52
N VAL A 113 8.79 -29.09 25.42
CA VAL A 113 8.10 -30.37 25.25
C VAL A 113 9.18 -31.43 25.39
N PRO A 114 9.27 -32.15 26.52
CA PRO A 114 10.20 -33.26 26.62
C PRO A 114 9.82 -34.29 25.54
N SER A 115 10.81 -34.67 24.73
CA SER A 115 10.75 -35.75 23.76
C SER A 115 10.57 -37.09 24.48
N GLY A 116 9.38 -37.31 25.05
CA GLY A 116 8.95 -38.54 25.68
C GLY A 116 8.19 -39.38 24.67
N SER A 117 8.86 -40.41 24.15
CA SER A 117 8.24 -41.54 23.47
C SER A 117 7.16 -42.17 24.35
N ALA A 118 5.89 -41.89 24.09
CA ALA A 118 4.76 -42.66 24.62
C ALA A 118 3.48 -42.44 23.80
N ALA A 119 3.09 -43.48 23.04
CA ALA A 119 1.76 -43.77 22.50
C ALA A 119 1.23 -42.78 21.41
N LEU A 120 0.71 -43.20 20.26
CA LEU A 120 -0.25 -44.26 19.98
C LEU A 120 -0.08 -44.70 18.51
N SER A 121 0.11 -46.00 18.27
CA SER A 121 0.03 -46.59 16.92
C SER A 121 -1.42 -46.59 16.44
N PRO A 122 -1.74 -46.17 15.20
CA PRO A 122 -3.02 -46.50 14.60
C PRO A 122 -2.97 -47.98 14.19
N SER A 123 -3.74 -48.83 14.87
CA SER A 123 -3.96 -50.22 14.45
C SER A 123 -4.76 -50.25 13.16
N VAL A 124 -4.06 -50.35 12.02
CA VAL A 124 -4.64 -50.80 10.76
C VAL A 124 -4.54 -52.33 10.74
N VAL A 125 -5.71 -52.97 10.77
CA VAL A 125 -5.87 -54.41 10.63
C VAL A 125 -5.51 -54.81 9.20
N VAL A 126 -4.47 -55.64 9.04
CA VAL A 126 -4.19 -56.40 7.82
C VAL A 126 -3.97 -57.86 8.22
N PRO A 127 -4.73 -58.83 7.69
CA PRO A 127 -4.47 -60.23 7.94
C PRO A 127 -3.54 -60.79 6.86
N SER A 128 -2.41 -61.37 7.26
CA SER A 128 -1.71 -62.35 6.42
C SER A 128 -0.99 -63.40 7.26
N ALA A 129 -1.32 -64.65 6.94
CA ALA A 129 -0.81 -65.87 7.52
C ALA A 129 0.57 -66.26 6.93
N GLY A 130 1.31 -67.13 7.63
CA GLY A 130 2.46 -67.87 7.08
C GLY A 130 3.81 -67.47 7.68
N VAL A 131 4.22 -68.01 8.84
CA VAL A 131 4.95 -69.29 9.04
C VAL A 131 6.49 -69.18 8.90
N ALA A 132 7.14 -69.36 10.06
CA ALA A 132 8.39 -70.07 10.36
C ALA A 132 9.79 -69.54 9.96
N GLY A 133 10.72 -69.74 10.91
CA GLY A 133 12.16 -69.96 10.68
C GLY A 133 13.03 -68.78 11.08
N ALA A 134 13.43 -68.62 12.34
CA ALA A 134 14.57 -69.29 12.98
C ALA A 134 15.95 -68.95 12.39
N ALA A 135 16.80 -68.43 13.30
CA ALA A 135 18.23 -68.68 13.43
C ALA A 135 19.25 -67.64 12.89
N ALA A 136 20.12 -67.27 13.83
CA ALA A 136 21.57 -67.17 13.72
C ALA A 136 22.20 -65.84 13.24
N VAL A 137 22.74 -65.14 14.24
CA VAL A 137 23.93 -64.29 14.16
C VAL A 137 25.17 -65.16 13.91
N PRO A 138 26.12 -64.70 13.07
CA PRO A 138 27.53 -64.77 13.46
C PRO A 138 28.30 -63.45 13.25
N PRO A 139 29.49 -63.30 13.86
CA PRO A 139 30.14 -62.01 14.10
C PRO A 139 31.17 -61.58 13.04
N ALA A 140 31.61 -60.34 13.23
CA ALA A 140 32.55 -59.51 12.48
C ALA A 140 33.82 -60.18 11.91
N ALA A 141 34.28 -59.68 10.75
CA ALA A 141 35.68 -59.64 10.34
C ALA A 141 35.93 -58.52 9.31
N ASP A 142 37.15 -57.97 9.38
CA ASP A 142 37.68 -56.75 8.76
C ASP A 142 37.80 -56.73 7.22
N ALA A 143 37.82 -55.51 6.65
CA ALA A 143 38.90 -54.95 5.81
C ALA A 143 38.45 -54.11 4.58
N GLY A 144 38.94 -52.86 4.51
CA GLY A 144 39.23 -52.15 3.24
C GLY A 144 38.41 -50.87 2.94
N PRO A 145 39.04 -49.71 2.61
CA PRO A 145 38.33 -48.51 2.18
C PRO A 145 38.12 -48.52 0.66
N ALA A 146 36.87 -48.60 0.19
CA ALA A 146 36.56 -48.60 -1.24
C ALA A 146 35.51 -47.55 -1.60
N LEU A 147 36.01 -46.44 -2.16
CA LEU A 147 35.48 -45.73 -3.34
C LEU A 147 33.95 -45.71 -3.57
N LEU A 148 33.34 -44.61 -3.12
CA LEU A 148 32.58 -43.64 -3.93
C LEU A 148 32.17 -44.11 -5.35
N THR A 149 30.97 -44.69 -5.46
CA THR A 149 30.17 -44.68 -6.70
C THR A 149 28.69 -44.62 -6.34
N VAL A 150 28.14 -43.40 -6.28
CA VAL A 150 26.69 -43.18 -6.25
C VAL A 150 26.19 -43.25 -7.70
N PRO A 151 25.21 -44.12 -8.04
CA PRO A 151 24.62 -44.17 -9.37
C PRO A 151 23.93 -42.83 -9.69
N ARG A 152 24.26 -42.24 -10.84
CA ARG A 152 23.63 -41.01 -11.33
C ARG A 152 22.28 -41.39 -11.95
N GLU A 153 21.20 -41.27 -11.19
CA GLU A 153 19.85 -41.33 -11.73
C GLU A 153 19.64 -40.13 -12.68
N THR A 154 19.45 -40.44 -13.95
CA THR A 154 18.96 -39.49 -14.96
C THR A 154 17.46 -39.32 -14.74
N GLU A 155 17.08 -38.44 -13.83
CA GLU A 155 15.69 -37.99 -13.74
C GLU A 155 15.48 -36.81 -14.70
N SER A 156 14.68 -37.09 -15.72
CA SER A 156 14.17 -36.11 -16.68
C SER A 156 12.77 -35.73 -16.25
N VAL A 157 12.60 -34.55 -15.65
CA VAL A 157 11.30 -33.87 -15.57
C VAL A 157 11.52 -32.37 -15.76
N ASP A 158 11.06 -31.93 -16.93
CA ASP A 158 10.75 -30.54 -17.26
C ASP A 158 9.61 -30.03 -16.38
N SER A 159 9.91 -29.02 -15.58
CA SER A 159 8.97 -27.94 -15.28
C SER A 159 9.79 -26.75 -14.80
N THR A 160 10.04 -25.78 -15.68
CA THR A 160 10.53 -24.47 -15.22
C THR A 160 9.53 -23.93 -14.19
N PRO A 161 9.93 -23.63 -12.94
CA PRO A 161 9.01 -23.05 -11.98
C PRO A 161 8.72 -21.61 -12.43
N VAL A 162 7.55 -21.37 -13.06
CA VAL A 162 7.06 -20.01 -13.23
C VAL A 162 6.83 -19.46 -11.81
N PRO A 163 7.52 -18.36 -11.43
CA PRO A 163 7.97 -18.18 -10.06
C PRO A 163 6.84 -17.74 -9.13
N GLU A 164 6.75 -18.37 -7.96
CA GLU A 164 5.92 -17.96 -6.80
C GLU A 164 6.03 -16.46 -6.48
N TYR A 165 7.15 -15.84 -6.87
CA TYR A 165 7.40 -14.40 -6.83
C TYR A 165 6.38 -13.57 -7.65
N ALA A 166 6.06 -13.98 -8.88
CA ALA A 166 5.18 -13.24 -9.79
C ALA A 166 3.71 -13.23 -9.32
N ALA A 167 3.23 -14.34 -8.75
CA ALA A 167 1.89 -14.41 -8.18
C ALA A 167 1.73 -13.46 -6.97
N SER A 168 2.78 -13.32 -6.17
CA SER A 168 2.77 -12.40 -5.04
C SER A 168 3.01 -10.93 -5.43
N ASP A 169 3.70 -10.66 -6.53
CA ASP A 169 3.81 -9.31 -7.10
C ASP A 169 2.47 -8.83 -7.66
N ARG A 170 1.74 -9.72 -8.33
CA ARG A 170 0.37 -9.45 -8.81
C ARG A 170 -0.56 -9.11 -7.65
N ARG A 171 -0.50 -9.86 -6.54
CA ARG A 171 -1.29 -9.58 -5.33
C ARG A 171 -0.93 -8.21 -4.73
N ALA A 172 0.35 -7.87 -4.65
CA ALA A 172 0.79 -6.57 -4.15
C ALA A 172 0.35 -5.42 -5.06
N PHE A 173 0.40 -5.61 -6.38
CA PHE A 173 -0.11 -4.65 -7.35
C PHE A 173 -1.62 -4.40 -7.17
N PHE A 174 -2.45 -5.45 -7.22
CA PHE A 174 -3.90 -5.28 -7.12
C PHE A 174 -4.34 -4.78 -5.75
N LYS A 175 -3.62 -5.13 -4.68
CA LYS A 175 -3.87 -4.55 -3.36
C LYS A 175 -3.56 -3.05 -3.34
N GLY A 176 -2.48 -2.61 -3.98
CA GLY A 176 -2.15 -1.19 -4.13
C GLY A 176 -3.21 -0.45 -4.95
N LEU A 177 -3.60 -1.01 -6.10
CA LEU A 177 -4.65 -0.49 -6.97
C LEU A 177 -5.97 -0.30 -6.21
N GLY A 178 -6.39 -1.32 -5.45
CA GLY A 178 -7.59 -1.24 -4.63
C GLY A 178 -7.47 -0.20 -3.53
N THR A 179 -6.31 -0.13 -2.86
CA THR A 179 -6.08 0.80 -1.75
C THR A 179 -6.21 2.26 -2.19
N SER A 180 -5.51 2.69 -3.25
CA SER A 180 -5.60 4.06 -3.73
C SER A 180 -6.88 4.33 -4.53
N GLY A 181 -7.38 3.31 -5.24
CA GLY A 181 -8.63 3.38 -6.00
C GLY A 181 -9.85 3.69 -5.12
N THR A 182 -9.92 3.11 -3.92
CA THR A 182 -11.01 3.39 -2.96
C THR A 182 -10.62 4.42 -1.90
N ASN A 183 -9.49 5.12 -2.07
CA ASN A 183 -9.03 6.07 -1.06
C ASN A 183 -9.91 7.33 -1.07
N PRO A 184 -10.63 7.63 0.03
CA PRO A 184 -11.52 8.77 0.06
C PRO A 184 -10.77 10.12 -0.01
N LYS A 185 -9.49 10.18 0.41
CA LYS A 185 -8.66 11.38 0.25
C LYS A 185 -8.32 11.65 -1.21
N ALA A 186 -8.08 10.59 -1.98
CA ALA A 186 -7.81 10.69 -3.41
C ALA A 186 -9.09 11.10 -4.13
N LEU A 187 -10.22 10.45 -3.82
CA LEU A 187 -11.52 10.83 -4.37
C LEU A 187 -11.84 12.31 -4.10
N LEU A 188 -11.56 12.82 -2.90
CA LEU A 188 -11.74 14.23 -2.59
C LEU A 188 -10.88 15.14 -3.45
N LEU A 189 -9.59 14.83 -3.59
CA LEU A 189 -8.71 15.62 -4.44
C LEU A 189 -9.21 15.65 -5.89
N TYR A 190 -9.51 14.49 -6.46
CA TYR A 190 -9.87 14.39 -7.87
C TYR A 190 -11.26 14.95 -8.16
N LEU A 191 -12.22 14.73 -7.29
CA LEU A 191 -13.60 15.16 -7.51
C LEU A 191 -13.82 16.61 -7.06
N ALA A 192 -13.35 17.00 -5.88
CA ALA A 192 -13.67 18.32 -5.34
C ALA A 192 -12.60 19.39 -5.60
N LEU A 193 -11.32 19.03 -5.53
CA LEU A 193 -10.24 20.02 -5.61
C LEU A 193 -9.78 20.28 -7.05
N ILE A 194 -9.55 19.24 -7.87
CA ILE A 194 -9.09 19.41 -9.26
C ILE A 194 -9.95 20.39 -10.06
N PRO A 195 -11.30 20.33 -10.02
CA PRO A 195 -12.12 21.26 -10.79
C PRO A 195 -11.91 22.74 -10.44
N GLN A 196 -11.47 23.05 -9.22
CA GLN A 196 -11.20 24.43 -8.78
C GLN A 196 -9.93 25.02 -9.39
N PHE A 197 -9.01 24.16 -9.84
CA PHE A 197 -7.79 24.57 -10.52
C PHE A 197 -7.94 24.62 -12.05
N ILE A 198 -9.15 24.37 -12.57
CA ILE A 198 -9.43 24.35 -14.00
C ILE A 198 -10.14 25.63 -14.41
N ALA A 199 -9.66 26.23 -15.50
CA ALA A 199 -10.26 27.41 -16.11
C ALA A 199 -10.89 27.06 -17.46
N PRO A 200 -12.24 26.97 -17.58
CA PRO A 200 -12.93 26.54 -18.81
C PRO A 200 -12.72 27.45 -20.04
N GLY A 201 -12.21 28.67 -19.85
CA GLY A 201 -11.88 29.62 -20.93
C GLY A 201 -10.39 29.86 -21.16
N ALA A 202 -9.52 29.13 -20.48
CA ALA A 202 -8.07 29.26 -20.68
C ALA A 202 -7.63 28.67 -22.03
N ALA A 203 -6.41 29.01 -22.45
CA ALA A 203 -5.83 28.52 -23.71
C ALA A 203 -5.74 26.97 -23.81
N TRP A 204 -5.78 26.26 -22.69
CA TRP A 204 -5.69 24.79 -22.66
C TRP A 204 -7.08 24.18 -22.47
N PRO A 205 -7.44 23.12 -23.21
CA PRO A 205 -8.72 22.47 -23.04
C PRO A 205 -8.81 21.75 -21.68
N VAL A 206 -10.02 21.66 -21.11
CA VAL A 206 -10.28 21.06 -19.78
C VAL A 206 -9.67 19.67 -19.60
N PRO A 207 -9.76 18.72 -20.56
CA PRO A 207 -9.13 17.41 -20.44
C PRO A 207 -7.61 17.48 -20.26
N LEU A 208 -6.94 18.42 -20.94
CA LEU A 208 -5.48 18.59 -20.84
C LEU A 208 -5.09 19.18 -19.48
N GLN A 209 -5.83 20.19 -18.99
CA GLN A 209 -5.62 20.73 -17.64
C GLN A 209 -5.78 19.63 -16.58
N SER A 210 -6.87 18.86 -16.67
CA SER A 210 -7.17 17.74 -15.77
C SER A 210 -6.09 16.66 -15.80
N THR A 211 -5.56 16.35 -16.98
CA THR A 211 -4.47 15.38 -17.16
C THR A 211 -3.20 15.85 -16.46
N VAL A 212 -2.79 17.12 -16.67
CA VAL A 212 -1.57 17.65 -16.05
C VAL A 212 -1.70 17.73 -14.54
N LEU A 213 -2.84 18.19 -14.02
CA LEU A 213 -3.10 18.20 -12.58
C LEU A 213 -3.05 16.78 -11.99
N GLY A 214 -3.76 15.82 -12.60
CA GLY A 214 -3.78 14.43 -12.14
C GLY A 214 -2.40 13.75 -12.18
N LEU A 215 -1.63 13.94 -13.25
CA LEU A 215 -0.28 13.39 -13.37
C LEU A 215 0.73 14.05 -12.43
N SER A 216 0.57 15.34 -12.15
CA SER A 216 1.41 16.03 -11.16
C SER A 216 1.18 15.47 -9.75
N HIS A 217 -0.08 15.20 -9.37
CA HIS A 217 -0.40 14.56 -8.10
C HIS A 217 0.09 13.11 -8.04
N LEU A 218 -0.05 12.36 -9.13
CA LEU A 218 0.51 11.03 -9.24
C LEU A 218 2.02 11.05 -9.01
N MET A 219 2.76 11.98 -9.63
CA MET A 219 4.20 12.10 -9.46
C MET A 219 4.58 12.40 -8.00
N VAL A 220 3.91 13.38 -7.38
CA VAL A 220 4.10 13.70 -5.95
C VAL A 220 3.86 12.46 -5.09
N SER A 221 2.75 11.76 -5.31
CA SER A 221 2.37 10.56 -4.56
C SER A 221 3.34 9.42 -4.77
N ALA A 222 3.81 9.18 -6.01
CA ALA A 222 4.75 8.12 -6.34
C ALA A 222 6.09 8.34 -5.63
N VAL A 223 6.64 9.56 -5.69
CA VAL A 223 7.88 9.93 -5.00
C VAL A 223 7.71 9.75 -3.49
N LEU A 224 6.65 10.35 -2.94
CA LEU A 224 6.39 10.37 -1.51
C LEU A 224 6.18 8.96 -0.95
N TYR A 225 5.32 8.14 -1.56
CA TYR A 225 5.08 6.78 -1.11
C TYR A 225 6.28 5.86 -1.30
N THR A 226 7.10 6.09 -2.33
CA THR A 226 8.39 5.38 -2.48
C THR A 226 9.34 5.76 -1.35
N CYS A 227 9.47 7.05 -1.02
CA CYS A 227 10.26 7.51 0.11
C CYS A 227 9.76 6.92 1.44
N VAL A 228 8.44 6.84 1.64
CA VAL A 228 7.85 6.22 2.83
C VAL A 228 8.15 4.72 2.87
N ALA A 229 8.00 4.00 1.75
CA ALA A 229 8.24 2.56 1.68
C ALA A 229 9.73 2.23 1.92
N LEU A 230 10.65 2.92 1.25
CA LEU A 230 12.10 2.78 1.47
C LEU A 230 12.49 3.20 2.88
N GLY A 231 11.83 4.26 3.37
CA GLY A 231 11.99 4.79 4.71
C GLY A 231 11.46 3.88 5.79
N ALA A 232 10.51 2.98 5.53
CA ALA A 232 9.73 2.26 6.54
C ALA A 232 10.59 1.68 7.67
N ARG A 233 11.70 1.00 7.35
CA ARG A 233 12.62 0.41 8.35
C ARG A 233 13.36 1.44 9.20
N ARG A 234 13.69 2.61 8.65
CA ARG A 234 14.32 3.74 9.36
C ARG A 234 13.27 4.61 10.07
N LEU A 235 12.12 4.80 9.44
CA LEU A 235 11.01 5.64 9.86
C LEU A 235 10.37 5.13 11.15
N LEU A 236 10.26 3.80 11.30
CA LEU A 236 9.85 3.13 12.54
C LEU A 236 10.80 3.39 13.71
N ARG A 237 12.09 3.65 13.42
CA ARG A 237 13.13 3.94 14.43
C ARG A 237 13.42 5.44 14.58
N SER A 238 12.73 6.30 13.82
CA SER A 238 13.05 7.73 13.73
C SER A 238 12.02 8.59 14.46
N ARG A 239 12.51 9.36 15.45
CA ARG A 239 11.93 10.55 16.08
C ARG A 239 10.41 10.74 15.87
N PRO A 240 9.54 10.12 16.70
CA PRO A 240 8.09 10.29 16.61
C PRO A 240 7.65 11.77 16.61
N GLY A 241 8.43 12.68 17.18
CA GLY A 241 8.19 14.12 17.13
C GLY A 241 8.09 14.72 15.72
N ALA A 242 8.90 14.27 14.76
CA ALA A 242 8.85 14.81 13.39
C ALA A 242 7.56 14.38 12.66
N ALA A 243 7.15 13.12 12.82
CA ALA A 243 5.90 12.61 12.29
C ALA A 243 4.69 13.36 12.87
N ARG A 244 4.73 13.65 14.17
CA ARG A 244 3.72 14.47 14.87
C ARG A 244 3.64 15.88 14.31
N LEU A 245 4.78 16.53 14.07
CA LEU A 245 4.82 17.90 13.53
C LEU A 245 4.25 17.96 12.11
N VAL A 246 4.66 17.04 11.23
CA VAL A 246 4.14 16.96 9.85
C VAL A 246 2.65 16.68 9.85
N THR A 247 2.18 15.76 10.70
CA THR A 247 0.75 15.42 10.80
C THR A 247 -0.07 16.61 11.31
N LEU A 248 0.39 17.27 12.37
CA LEU A 248 -0.28 18.45 12.93
C LEU A 248 -0.32 19.61 11.93
N GLY A 249 0.84 19.93 11.32
CA GLY A 249 0.97 20.99 10.34
C GLY A 249 0.07 20.76 9.13
N SER A 250 0.08 19.55 8.57
CA SER A 250 -0.80 19.19 7.46
C SER A 250 -2.29 19.33 7.84
N GLY A 251 -2.67 18.85 9.03
CA GLY A 251 -4.04 18.99 9.53
C GLY A 251 -4.49 20.45 9.65
N ILE A 252 -3.64 21.34 10.14
CA ILE A 252 -3.93 22.79 10.22
C ILE A 252 -4.11 23.38 8.82
N ILE A 253 -3.19 23.09 7.89
CA ILE A 253 -3.27 23.60 6.51
C ILE A 253 -4.56 23.11 5.85
N MET A 254 -4.95 21.84 6.04
CA MET A 254 -6.20 21.30 5.53
C MET A 254 -7.44 22.03 6.05
N VAL A 255 -7.49 22.36 7.34
CA VAL A 255 -8.58 23.15 7.92
C VAL A 255 -8.62 24.55 7.30
N LEU A 256 -7.47 25.21 7.16
CA LEU A 256 -7.38 26.53 6.56
C LEU A 256 -7.83 26.52 5.09
N LEU A 257 -7.40 25.53 4.32
CA LEU A 257 -7.85 25.33 2.93
C LEU A 257 -9.36 25.11 2.88
N ALA A 258 -9.92 24.27 3.75
CA ALA A 258 -11.37 24.02 3.77
C ALA A 258 -12.17 25.29 4.05
N VAL A 259 -11.74 26.09 5.04
CA VAL A 259 -12.37 27.37 5.38
C VAL A 259 -12.23 28.37 4.22
N GLY A 260 -11.07 28.44 3.59
CA GLY A 260 -10.83 29.29 2.41
C GLY A 260 -11.78 28.95 1.26
N LEU A 261 -11.92 27.66 0.93
CA LEU A 261 -12.81 27.19 -0.13
C LEU A 261 -14.27 27.54 0.14
N VAL A 262 -14.76 27.37 1.37
CA VAL A 262 -16.13 27.76 1.72
C VAL A 262 -16.29 29.29 1.68
N GLY A 263 -15.29 30.04 2.12
CA GLY A 263 -15.28 31.50 2.10
C GLY A 263 -15.38 32.08 0.69
N GLU A 264 -14.61 31.53 -0.25
CA GLU A 264 -14.70 31.92 -1.68
C GLU A 264 -16.07 31.61 -2.28
N GLN A 265 -16.64 30.43 -2.00
CA GLN A 265 -17.97 30.08 -2.49
C GLN A 265 -19.06 30.96 -1.88
N ALA A 266 -18.96 31.31 -0.60
CA ALA A 266 -19.89 32.24 0.03
C ALA A 266 -19.80 33.63 -0.57
N ALA A 267 -18.59 34.13 -0.83
CA ALA A 267 -18.37 35.43 -1.47
C ALA A 267 -18.91 35.49 -2.90
N ALA A 268 -18.92 34.37 -3.63
CA ALA A 268 -19.50 34.30 -4.97
C ALA A 268 -21.05 34.33 -4.99
N LEU A 269 -21.70 34.15 -3.83
CA LEU A 269 -23.16 34.14 -3.69
C LEU A 269 -23.75 35.50 -3.27
N PHE A 270 -22.92 36.48 -2.91
CA PHE A 270 -23.32 37.83 -2.46
C PHE A 270 -22.69 38.92 -3.34
#